data_AF-A0A931IDH0-F1
#
_entry.id   AF-A0A931IDH0-F1
#
_cell.length_a   1.000
_cell.length_b   1.000
_cell.length_c   1.000
_cell.angle_alpha   90.00
_cell.angle_beta   90.00
_cell.angle_gamma   90.00
#
_symmetry.space_group_name_H-M   'P 1'
#
loop_
_entity.id
_entity.type
_entity.pdbx_description
1 polymer ?
#
loop_
_entity_poly.entity_id
_entity_poly.type
_entity_poly.pdbx_seq_one_letter_code
_entity_poly.pdbx_strand_id
1 'polypeptide(L)' 'MSFRTEFDIRITDTSLRDGSHHKRHQFTADEVVSIVRALDAAGVPVIEVTH' A
#
# COMPACT_ATOMS: atom_id res chain seq x y z
N MET A 1 6.30 -16.14 1.55
CA MET A 1 5.03 -16.11 2.31
C MET A 1 3.94 -16.59 1.35
N SER A 2 3.11 -17.56 1.74
CA SER A 2 2.17 -18.23 0.83
C SER A 2 0.84 -17.45 0.78
N PHE A 3 0.53 -16.86 -0.37
CA PHE A 3 -0.82 -16.35 -0.64
C PHE A 3 -1.81 -17.52 -0.63
N ARG A 4 -2.86 -17.44 0.18
CA ARG A 4 -3.93 -18.45 0.19
C ARG A 4 -4.98 -18.06 -0.83
N THR A 5 -5.10 -18.86 -1.88
CA THR A 5 -6.07 -18.67 -2.98
C THR A 5 -7.53 -18.93 -2.56
N GLU A 6 -7.76 -19.31 -1.30
CA GLU A 6 -9.09 -19.65 -0.76
C GLU A 6 -9.97 -18.42 -0.49
N PHE A 7 -9.38 -17.22 -0.41
CA PHE A 7 -10.15 -15.98 -0.36
C PHE A 7 -10.20 -15.38 -1.76
N ASP A 8 -11.35 -15.44 -2.41
CA ASP A 8 -11.66 -14.79 -3.70
C ASP A 8 -11.81 -13.27 -3.54
N ILE A 9 -10.99 -12.66 -2.68
CA ILE A 9 -11.01 -11.24 -2.35
C ILE A 9 -9.64 -10.68 -2.70
N ARG A 10 -9.60 -9.79 -3.68
CA ARG A 10 -8.42 -9.01 -4.03
C ARG A 10 -8.38 -7.75 -3.17
N ILE A 11 -7.41 -7.64 -2.29
CA ILE A 11 -7.17 -6.40 -1.54
C ILE A 11 -6.28 -5.49 -2.38
N THR A 12 -6.75 -4.28 -2.66
CA THR A 12 -5.99 -3.20 -3.29
C THR A 12 -5.87 -2.06 -2.29
N ASP A 13 -4.65 -1.73 -1.87
CA ASP A 13 -4.39 -0.54 -1.06
C ASP A 13 -4.15 0.68 -1.96
N THR A 14 -4.89 1.76 -1.73
CA THR A 14 -4.76 3.05 -2.45
C THR A 14 -4.30 4.18 -1.54
N SER A 15 -3.79 3.87 -0.34
CA SER A 15 -3.46 4.86 0.70
C SER A 15 -2.36 5.84 0.26
N LEU A 16 -1.39 5.35 -0.52
CA LEU A 16 -0.31 6.16 -1.12
C LEU A 16 -0.70 6.84 -2.43
N ARG A 17 -1.89 6.56 -2.95
CA ARG A 17 -2.46 7.15 -4.17
C ARG A 17 -3.45 8.25 -3.82
N ASP A 18 -4.48 7.93 -3.04
CA ASP A 18 -5.55 8.85 -2.65
C ASP A 18 -5.25 9.61 -1.35
N GLY A 19 -4.41 9.08 -0.46
CA GLY A 19 -4.00 9.75 0.77
C GLY A 19 -3.09 10.96 0.56
N SER A 20 -2.48 11.12 -0.62
CA SER A 20 -1.67 12.29 -1.00
C SER A 20 -2.44 13.61 -0.91
N HIS A 21 -3.77 13.56 -1.02
CA HIS A 21 -4.66 14.72 -0.83
C HIS A 21 -4.74 15.19 0.65
N HIS A 22 -4.56 14.30 1.64
CA HIS A 22 -4.60 14.63 3.08
C HIS A 22 -3.25 15.14 3.61
N LYS A 23 -2.13 14.83 2.93
CA LYS A 23 -0.76 15.21 3.33
C LYS A 23 -0.14 16.34 2.49
N ARG A 24 -0.93 17.04 1.65
CA ARG A 24 -0.43 18.09 0.73
C ARG A 24 0.77 17.62 -0.13
N HIS A 25 0.76 16.37 -0.59
CA HIS A 25 1.86 15.78 -1.37
C HIS A 25 3.23 15.73 -0.65
N GLN A 26 3.28 15.75 0.69
CA GLN A 26 4.52 15.64 1.45
C GLN A 26 4.69 14.27 2.12
N PHE A 27 4.61 13.20 1.34
CA PHE A 27 5.21 11.93 1.77
C PHE A 27 6.71 12.00 1.53
N THR A 28 7.51 11.76 2.57
CA THR A 28 8.95 11.56 2.37
C THR A 28 9.20 10.17 1.79
N ALA A 29 10.33 9.99 1.11
CA ALA A 29 10.71 8.68 0.59
C ALA A 29 10.75 7.60 1.69
N ASP A 30 11.19 7.96 2.89
CA ASP A 30 11.24 7.06 4.04
C ASP A 30 9.85 6.62 4.52
N GLU A 31 8.87 7.54 4.51
CA GLU A 31 7.48 7.22 4.85
C GLU A 31 6.88 6.25 3.85
N VAL A 32 7.11 6.46 2.55
CA VAL A 32 6.65 5.56 1.49
C VAL A 32 7.26 4.17 1.68
N VAL A 33 8.56 4.08 1.91
CA VAL A 33 9.25 2.80 2.13
C VAL A 33 8.72 2.07 3.37
N SER A 34 8.45 2.80 4.45
CA SER A 34 7.88 2.22 5.68
C SER A 34 6.49 1.63 5.44
N ILE A 35 5.62 2.36 4.75
CA ILE A 35 4.24 1.93 4.44
C ILE A 35 4.23 0.73 3.51
N VAL A 36 5.01 0.76 2.42
CA VAL A 36 5.10 -0.35 1.46
C VAL A 36 5.60 -1.62 2.15
N ARG A 37 6.62 -1.51 3.02
CA ARG A 37 7.12 -2.67 3.78
C ARG A 37 6.07 -3.26 4.72
N ALA A 38 5.26 -2.41 5.36
CA ALA A 38 4.18 -2.89 6.23
C ALA A 38 3.08 -3.60 5.43
N LEU A 39 2.71 -3.07 4.26
CA LEU A 39 1.70 -3.66 3.37
C LEU A 39 2.17 -4.99 2.76
N ASP A 40 3.45 -5.07 2.36
CA ASP A 40 4.07 -6.31 1.90
C ASP A 40 4.09 -7.39 2.99
N ALA A 41 4.49 -7.02 4.22
CA ALA A 41 4.46 -7.92 5.37
C ALA A 41 3.03 -8.40 5.73
N ALA A 42 2.01 -7.58 5.46
CA ALA A 42 0.61 -7.93 5.63
C ALA A 42 0.05 -8.80 4.49
N GLY A 43 0.83 -9.04 3.43
CA GLY A 43 0.41 -9.85 2.29
C GLY A 43 -0.58 -9.14 1.38
N VAL A 44 -0.54 -7.81 1.30
CA VAL A 44 -1.39 -7.03 0.39
C VAL A 44 -0.91 -7.26 -1.04
N PRO A 45 -1.74 -7.81 -1.95
CA PRO A 45 -1.30 -8.23 -3.27
C PRO A 45 -1.14 -7.08 -4.25
N VAL A 46 -1.79 -5.93 -4.02
CA VAL A 46 -1.72 -4.74 -4.88
C VAL A 46 -1.63 -3.49 -4.01
N ILE A 47 -0.59 -2.69 -4.25
CA ILE A 47 -0.34 -1.40 -3.58
C ILE A 47 -0.24 -0.33 -4.67
N GLU A 48 -1.13 0.64 -4.68
CA GLU A 48 -1.12 1.77 -5.63
C GLU A 48 -0.36 2.97 -5.07
N VAL A 49 0.53 3.55 -5.89
CA VAL A 49 1.37 4.71 -5.54
C VAL A 49 1.25 5.77 -6.64
N THR A 50 0.91 7.03 -6.28
CA THR A 50 0.88 8.18 -7.21
C THR A 50 1.43 9.45 -6.54
N HIS A 51 1.66 10.52 -7.30
CA HIS A 51 2.13 11.83 -6.79
C HIS A 51 1.19 12.50 -5.78
#